data_AF-A0A133UDH9-F1
#
_entry.id   AF-A0A133UDH9-F1
#
_cell.length_a   1.000
_cell.length_b   1.000
_cell.length_c   1.000
_cell.angle_alpha   90.00
_cell.angle_beta   90.00
_cell.angle_gamma   90.00
#
_symmetry.space_group_name_H-M   'P 1'
#
loop_
_entity.id
_entity.type
_entity.pdbx_description
1 polymer ?
#
loop_
_entity_poly.entity_id
_entity_poly.type
_entity_poly.pdbx_seq_one_letter_code
_entity_poly.pdbx_strand_id
1 'polypeptide(L)'
;IAEVSRVGKKEIARNYRFITRELDMHITPTDPSNYVGRFGSELEISGETRTKAIELIKEAQEKKLTSGRGPTGIAAAALYIAGILSEERRTQREVAEVAQVTEVTVRNRYRELAEELELMIDV
;
A
#
# COMPACT_ATOMS: atom_id res chain seq x y z
N ILE A 1 1.53 -4.63 16.32
CA ILE A 1 0.88 -4.15 17.58
C ILE A 1 -0.09 -5.20 18.10
N ALA A 2 -1.22 -5.46 17.44
CA ALA A 2 -2.22 -6.43 17.93
C ALA A 2 -1.63 -7.83 18.21
N GLU A 3 -0.83 -8.36 17.28
CA GLU A 3 -0.17 -9.67 17.36
C GLU A 3 0.78 -9.83 18.56
N VAL A 4 1.47 -8.77 18.94
CA VAL A 4 2.42 -8.75 20.07
C VAL A 4 1.80 -8.18 21.35
N SER A 5 0.52 -7.84 21.31
CA SER A 5 -0.23 -7.30 22.44
C SER A 5 -1.24 -8.32 22.94
N ARG A 6 -1.63 -8.22 24.22
CA ARG A 6 -2.73 -9.04 24.77
C ARG A 6 -4.12 -8.48 24.43
N VAL A 7 -4.23 -7.64 23.40
CA VAL A 7 -5.42 -6.86 23.07
C VAL A 7 -5.77 -7.00 21.59
N GLY A 8 -7.06 -7.17 21.28
CA GLY A 8 -7.52 -7.33 19.91
C GLY A 8 -7.47 -6.04 19.07
N LYS A 9 -7.30 -6.17 17.74
CA LYS A 9 -7.24 -5.05 16.78
C LYS A 9 -8.43 -4.07 16.91
N LYS A 10 -9.64 -4.59 17.15
CA LYS A 10 -10.86 -3.79 17.28
C LYS A 10 -10.84 -2.88 18.50
N GLU A 11 -10.29 -3.37 19.61
CA GLU A 11 -10.18 -2.62 20.86
C GLU A 11 -9.08 -1.56 20.76
N ILE A 12 -7.91 -1.92 20.21
CA ILE A 12 -6.83 -0.97 19.92
C ILE A 12 -7.35 0.18 19.04
N ALA A 13 -8.08 -0.13 17.97
CA ALA A 13 -8.63 0.88 17.08
C ALA A 13 -9.68 1.78 17.75
N ARG A 14 -10.47 1.24 18.70
CA ARG A 14 -11.44 2.01 19.48
C ARG A 14 -10.72 3.00 20.41
N ASN A 15 -9.75 2.52 21.18
CA ASN A 15 -9.01 3.35 22.14
C ASN A 15 -8.14 4.38 21.43
N TYR A 16 -7.51 4.02 20.31
CA TYR A 16 -6.81 4.96 19.44
C TYR A 16 -7.71 6.14 19.05
N ARG A 17 -8.91 5.88 18.49
CA ARG A 17 -9.84 6.95 18.09
C ARG A 17 -10.35 7.78 19.27
N PHE A 18 -10.50 7.17 20.44
CA PHE A 18 -10.89 7.86 21.66
C PHE A 18 -9.80 8.86 22.07
N ILE A 19 -8.57 8.39 22.25
CA ILE A 19 -7.44 9.23 22.67
C ILE A 19 -7.19 10.38 21.68
N THR A 20 -7.21 10.10 20.38
CA THR A 20 -6.96 11.14 19.36
C THR A 20 -8.00 12.24 19.38
N ARG A 21 -9.25 11.91 19.75
CA ARG A 21 -10.33 12.89 19.86
C ARG A 21 -10.22 13.70 21.15
N GLU A 22 -9.98 13.03 22.28
CA GLU A 22 -9.87 13.70 23.58
C GLU A 22 -8.67 14.65 23.65
N LEU A 23 -7.58 14.32 22.95
CA LEU A 23 -6.36 15.12 22.91
C LEU A 23 -6.28 16.09 21.73
N ASP A 24 -7.36 16.24 20.94
CA ASP A 24 -7.43 17.07 19.72
C ASP A 24 -6.22 16.86 18.77
N MET A 25 -5.84 15.59 18.59
CA MET A 25 -4.69 15.24 17.77
C MET A 25 -5.06 15.21 16.30
N HIS A 26 -4.46 16.12 15.52
CA HIS A 26 -4.54 16.09 14.06
C HIS A 26 -3.55 15.07 13.47
N ILE A 27 -4.04 13.86 13.22
CA ILE A 27 -3.24 12.81 12.57
C ILE A 27 -3.39 12.90 11.06
N THR A 28 -2.29 13.23 10.38
CA THR A 28 -2.23 13.22 8.92
C THR A 28 -2.26 11.79 8.38
N PRO A 29 -2.95 11.53 7.25
CA PRO A 29 -2.87 10.25 6.56
C PRO A 29 -1.41 9.88 6.27
N THR A 30 -1.06 8.61 6.49
CA THR A 30 0.28 8.12 6.18
C THR A 30 0.50 8.09 4.67
N ASP A 31 1.64 8.61 4.21
CA ASP A 31 2.04 8.50 2.81
C ASP A 31 2.25 7.02 2.40
N PRO A 32 1.62 6.52 1.33
CA PRO A 32 1.84 5.16 0.83
C PRO A 32 3.31 4.83 0.53
N SER A 33 4.10 5.81 0.08
CA SER A 33 5.52 5.64 -0.29
C SER A 33 6.37 5.14 0.88
N ASN A 34 5.99 5.49 2.11
CA ASN A 34 6.68 5.04 3.33
C ASN A 34 6.64 3.51 3.51
N TYR A 35 5.68 2.82 2.90
CA TYR A 35 5.59 1.37 2.99
C TYR A 35 6.43 0.63 1.94
N VAL A 36 6.84 1.30 0.85
CA VAL A 36 7.55 0.67 -0.27
C VAL A 36 8.87 0.06 0.17
N GLY A 37 9.64 0.74 1.03
CA GLY A 37 10.93 0.25 1.51
C GLY A 37 10.81 -1.06 2.29
N ARG A 38 9.83 -1.14 3.19
CA ARG A 38 9.56 -2.36 3.99
C ARG A 38 9.03 -3.48 3.09
N PHE A 39 7.97 -3.21 2.35
CA PHE A 39 7.31 -4.21 1.51
C PHE A 39 8.26 -4.76 0.43
N GLY A 40 8.99 -3.89 -0.27
CA GLY A 40 9.95 -4.32 -1.27
C GLY A 40 11.11 -5.12 -0.69
N SER A 41 11.52 -4.86 0.56
CA SER A 41 12.52 -5.70 1.23
C SER A 41 11.97 -7.09 1.56
N GLU A 42 10.75 -7.19 2.09
CA GLU A 42 10.09 -8.48 2.39
C GLU A 42 9.77 -9.29 1.12
N LEU A 43 9.55 -8.62 -0.02
CA LEU A 43 9.33 -9.24 -1.33
C LEU A 43 10.62 -9.53 -2.10
N GLU A 44 11.79 -9.17 -1.56
CA GLU A 44 13.09 -9.31 -2.22
C GLU A 44 13.14 -8.62 -3.60
N ILE A 45 12.59 -7.40 -3.67
CA ILE A 45 12.51 -6.56 -4.87
C ILE A 45 13.69 -5.57 -4.90
N SER A 46 14.24 -5.28 -6.07
CA SER A 46 15.40 -4.39 -6.22
C SER A 46 15.10 -2.94 -5.83
N GLY A 47 16.16 -2.14 -5.66
CA GLY A 47 16.04 -0.70 -5.42
C GLY A 47 15.43 0.05 -6.62
N GLU A 48 15.70 -0.42 -7.83
CA GLU A 48 15.18 0.16 -9.07
C GLU A 48 13.66 -0.02 -9.17
N THR A 49 13.16 -1.24 -9.00
CA THR A 49 11.72 -1.52 -8.97
C THR A 49 11.00 -0.77 -7.84
N ARG A 50 11.64 -0.65 -6.66
CA ARG A 50 11.10 0.18 -5.56
C ARG A 50 11.00 1.66 -5.91
N THR A 51 11.99 2.19 -6.62
CA THR A 51 11.97 3.59 -7.10
C THR A 51 10.80 3.81 -8.05
N LYS A 52 10.61 2.90 -9.01
CA LYS A 52 9.47 2.91 -9.94
C LYS A 52 8.12 2.83 -9.21
N ALA A 53 8.01 2.03 -8.15
CA ALA A 53 6.81 1.98 -7.32
C ALA A 53 6.53 3.33 -6.62
N ILE A 54 7.56 4.04 -6.15
CA ILE A 54 7.40 5.38 -5.56
C ILE A 54 6.94 6.39 -6.60
N GLU A 55 7.48 6.34 -7.82
CA GLU A 55 7.06 7.19 -8.94
C GLU A 55 5.58 6.99 -9.27
N LEU A 56 5.12 5.74 -9.37
CA LEU A 56 3.70 5.40 -9.59
C LEU A 56 2.80 5.94 -8.48
N ILE A 57 3.23 5.85 -7.21
CA ILE A 57 2.48 6.42 -6.08
C ILE A 57 2.37 7.93 -6.20
N LYS A 58 3.47 8.60 -6.57
CA LYS A 58 3.50 10.05 -6.74
C LYS A 58 2.57 10.49 -7.86
N GLU A 59 2.60 9.84 -9.01
CA GLU A 59 1.69 10.13 -10.12
C GLU A 59 0.21 9.91 -9.71
N ALA A 60 -0.07 8.82 -8.97
CA ALA A 60 -1.39 8.56 -8.44
C ALA A 60 -1.87 9.62 -7.44
N GLN A 61 -0.97 10.18 -6.62
CA GLN A 61 -1.27 11.29 -5.70
C GLN A 61 -1.56 12.58 -6.48
N GLU A 62 -0.78 12.90 -7.51
CA GLU A 62 -0.97 14.07 -8.37
C GLU A 62 -2.33 14.02 -9.10
N LYS A 63 -2.72 12.84 -9.57
CA LYS A 63 -4.05 12.56 -10.16
C LYS A 63 -5.17 12.37 -9.13
N LYS A 64 -4.90 12.54 -7.83
CA LYS A 64 -5.85 12.38 -6.70
C LYS A 64 -6.49 10.99 -6.58
N LEU A 65 -5.87 9.97 -7.17
CA LEU A 65 -6.34 8.57 -7.19
C LEU A 65 -6.16 7.87 -5.84
N THR A 66 -5.44 8.44 -4.88
CA THR A 66 -5.17 7.83 -3.57
C THR A 66 -6.21 8.17 -2.50
N SER A 67 -7.09 9.16 -2.76
CA SER A 67 -8.07 9.67 -1.79
C SER A 67 -9.08 8.60 -1.37
N GLY A 68 -9.32 8.44 -0.07
CA GLY A 68 -10.27 7.46 0.47
C GLY A 68 -9.82 5.99 0.38
N ARG A 69 -8.60 5.73 -0.09
CA ARG A 69 -8.01 4.39 -0.21
C ARG A 69 -6.98 4.18 0.89
N GLY A 70 -6.89 2.94 1.39
CA GLY A 70 -5.91 2.59 2.42
C GLY A 70 -4.47 2.68 1.86
N PRO A 71 -3.52 3.34 2.56
CA PRO A 71 -2.18 3.57 2.04
C PRO A 71 -1.38 2.29 1.80
N THR A 72 -1.60 1.25 2.62
CA THR A 72 -0.97 -0.06 2.41
C THR A 72 -1.43 -0.73 1.12
N GLY A 73 -2.71 -0.59 0.75
CA GLY A 73 -3.25 -1.13 -0.50
C GLY A 73 -2.73 -0.40 -1.74
N ILE A 74 -2.50 0.91 -1.65
CA ILE A 74 -1.88 1.70 -2.73
C ILE A 74 -0.42 1.28 -2.91
N ALA A 75 0.35 1.20 -1.83
CA ALA A 75 1.75 0.78 -1.90
C ALA A 75 1.91 -0.65 -2.43
N ALA A 76 1.02 -1.56 -2.01
CA ALA A 76 0.94 -2.92 -2.53
C ALA A 76 0.69 -2.96 -4.05
N ALA A 77 -0.31 -2.22 -4.52
CA ALA A 77 -0.63 -2.16 -5.94
C ALA A 77 0.51 -1.55 -6.77
N ALA A 78 1.14 -0.47 -6.30
CA ALA A 78 2.27 0.16 -6.97
C ALA A 78 3.48 -0.79 -7.07
N LEU A 79 3.79 -1.56 -6.01
CA LEU A 79 4.84 -2.57 -6.05
C LEU A 79 4.53 -3.72 -7.01
N TYR A 80 3.27 -4.18 -7.04
CA TYR A 80 2.84 -5.21 -7.98
C TYR A 80 3.01 -4.74 -9.44
N ILE A 81 2.57 -3.51 -9.75
CA ILE A 81 2.71 -2.92 -11.08
C ILE A 81 4.20 -2.74 -11.43
N ALA A 82 4.98 -2.14 -10.54
CA ALA A 82 6.41 -1.93 -10.76
C ALA A 82 7.15 -3.25 -11.00
N GLY A 83 6.83 -4.31 -10.25
CA GLY A 83 7.40 -5.64 -10.45
C GLY A 83 7.09 -6.21 -11.83
N ILE A 84 5.90 -5.97 -12.39
CA ILE A 84 5.60 -6.38 -13.77
C ILE A 84 6.43 -5.55 -14.77
N LEU A 85 6.49 -4.23 -14.58
CA LEU A 85 7.19 -3.31 -15.48
C LEU A 85 8.73 -3.39 -15.41
N SER A 86 9.28 -4.14 -14.46
CA SER A 86 10.72 -4.34 -14.24
C SER A 86 11.13 -5.80 -14.28
N GLU A 87 10.26 -6.70 -14.77
CA GLU A 87 10.50 -8.16 -14.84
C GLU A 87 10.79 -8.85 -13.49
N GLU A 88 10.50 -8.18 -12.37
CA GLU A 88 10.58 -8.70 -10.99
C GLU A 88 9.20 -9.06 -10.45
N ARG A 89 8.45 -9.83 -11.25
CA ARG A 89 7.04 -10.12 -10.96
C ARG A 89 6.90 -10.85 -9.62
N ARG A 90 5.92 -10.41 -8.83
CA ARG A 90 5.40 -11.11 -7.66
C ARG A 90 3.92 -11.40 -7.86
N THR A 91 3.44 -12.44 -7.22
CA THR A 91 2.01 -12.78 -7.22
C THR A 91 1.21 -11.78 -6.40
N GLN A 92 -0.07 -11.60 -6.73
CA GLN A 92 -0.98 -10.77 -5.94
C GLN A 92 -1.07 -11.26 -4.48
N ARG A 93 -0.92 -12.57 -4.27
CA ARG A 93 -0.91 -13.20 -2.94
C ARG A 93 0.30 -12.78 -2.11
N GLU A 94 1.51 -12.90 -2.64
CA GLU A 94 2.73 -12.50 -1.93
C GLU A 94 2.68 -11.03 -1.52
N VAL A 95 2.26 -10.16 -2.46
CA VAL A 95 2.12 -8.73 -2.20
C VAL A 95 1.04 -8.44 -1.14
N ALA A 96 -0.08 -9.16 -1.19
CA ALA A 96 -1.17 -9.00 -0.22
C ALA A 96 -0.77 -9.42 1.20
N GLU A 97 -0.03 -10.53 1.33
CA GLU A 97 0.49 -11.04 2.61
C GLU A 97 1.41 -10.02 3.29
N VAL A 98 2.42 -9.52 2.57
CA VAL A 98 3.37 -8.50 3.07
C VAL A 98 2.66 -7.20 3.46
N ALA A 99 1.68 -6.78 2.65
CA ALA A 99 0.90 -5.57 2.92
C ALA A 99 -0.21 -5.74 3.97
N GLN A 100 -0.44 -6.96 4.45
CA GLN A 100 -1.52 -7.32 5.37
C GLN A 100 -2.90 -6.85 4.87
N VAL A 101 -3.15 -7.05 3.58
CA VAL A 101 -4.42 -6.77 2.90
C VAL A 101 -4.93 -8.05 2.21
N THR A 102 -6.13 -8.00 1.63
CA THR A 102 -6.63 -9.14 0.85
C THR A 102 -6.12 -9.08 -0.59
N GLU A 103 -5.98 -10.24 -1.24
CA GLU A 103 -5.66 -10.31 -2.67
C GLU A 103 -6.63 -9.48 -3.53
N VAL A 104 -7.92 -9.48 -3.17
CA VAL A 104 -8.95 -8.67 -3.84
C VAL A 104 -8.65 -7.17 -3.69
N THR A 105 -8.12 -6.74 -2.56
CA THR A 105 -7.69 -5.35 -2.37
C THR A 105 -6.56 -5.00 -3.33
N VAL A 106 -5.52 -5.83 -3.43
CA VAL A 106 -4.42 -5.63 -4.39
C VAL A 106 -4.96 -5.61 -5.81
N ARG A 107 -5.84 -6.57 -6.16
CA ARG A 107 -6.44 -6.69 -7.48
C ARG A 107 -7.19 -5.44 -7.93
N ASN A 108 -8.09 -4.96 -7.07
CA ASN A 108 -8.90 -3.80 -7.39
C ASN A 108 -8.04 -2.55 -7.53
N ARG A 109 -7.03 -2.40 -6.66
CA ARG A 109 -6.16 -1.22 -6.67
C ARG A 109 -5.18 -1.20 -7.84
N TYR A 110 -4.59 -2.34 -8.22
CA TYR A 110 -3.69 -2.34 -9.37
C TYR A 110 -4.44 -2.09 -10.67
N ARG A 111 -5.66 -2.62 -10.84
CA ARG A 111 -6.47 -2.39 -12.05
C ARG A 111 -6.82 -0.92 -12.19
N GLU A 112 -7.31 -0.33 -11.11
CA GLU A 112 -7.63 1.09 -11.05
C GLU A 112 -6.41 1.98 -11.33
N LEU A 113 -5.26 1.69 -10.70
CA LEU A 113 -4.04 2.43 -11.00
C LEU A 113 -3.55 2.20 -12.44
N ALA A 114 -3.62 0.97 -12.97
CA ALA A 114 -3.19 0.69 -14.33
C ALA A 114 -4.07 1.41 -15.36
N GLU A 115 -5.38 1.47 -15.15
CA GLU A 115 -6.33 2.16 -16.02
C GLU A 115 -6.11 3.69 -16.00
N GLU A 116 -6.07 4.29 -14.81
CA GLU A 116 -5.97 5.74 -14.63
C GLU A 116 -4.56 6.31 -14.92
N LEU A 117 -3.54 5.45 -14.88
CA LEU A 117 -2.17 5.78 -15.28
C LEU A 117 -1.87 5.33 -16.72
N GLU A 118 -2.86 4.83 -17.47
CA GLU A 118 -2.73 4.37 -18.86
C GLU A 118 -1.59 3.38 -19.09
N LEU A 119 -1.36 2.50 -18.10
CA LEU A 119 -0.27 1.53 -18.13
C LEU A 119 -0.70 0.29 -18.92
N MET A 120 0.06 -0.03 -19.96
CA MET A 120 -0.09 -1.31 -20.68
C MET A 120 0.57 -2.43 -19.89
N ILE A 121 -0.24 -3.11 -19.07
CA ILE A 121 0.20 -4.26 -18.28
C ILE A 121 -0.40 -5.53 -18.89
N ASP A 122 0.43 -6.35 -19.53
CA ASP A 122 0.06 -7.71 -19.92
C ASP A 122 0.15 -8.61 -18.67
N VAL A 123 -0.98 -9.16 -18.22
CA VAL A 123 -1.09 -9.94 -16.97
C VAL A 123 -1.13 -11.43 -17.26
#